data_AF-A0A9N7UX77-F1
#
_entry.id   AF-A0A9N7UX77-F1
#
_cell.length_a   1.000
_cell.length_b   1.000
_cell.length_c   1.000
_cell.angle_alpha   90.00
_cell.angle_beta   90.00
_cell.angle_gamma   90.00
#
_symmetry.space_group_name_H-M   'P 1'
#
loop_
_entity.id
_entity.type
_entity.pdbx_description
1 polymer ?
#
loop_
_entity_poly.entity_id
_entity_poly.type
_entity_poly.pdbx_seq_one_letter_code
_entity_poly.pdbx_strand_id
1 'polypeptide(L)'
;MVILDIKMLSGFVPDPQSLKELKGALLVDLVEEKKDHVMVYIWELPKDIPINYKLRLIQELSVQNLKPAVVKMYDYYQPSDQAETEYIHTCAAGNTT
;
A
#
# COMPACT_ATOMS: atom_id res chain seq x y z
N MET A 1 0.68 -17.71 2.88
CA MET A 1 1.18 -16.54 2.14
C MET A 1 0.03 -15.57 1.95
N VAL A 2 0.26 -14.32 2.32
CA VAL A 2 -0.72 -13.24 2.23
C VAL A 2 -0.25 -12.25 1.18
N ILE A 3 -1.17 -11.74 0.37
CA ILE A 3 -0.89 -10.63 -0.55
C ILE A 3 -1.48 -9.36 0.07
N LEU A 4 -0.63 -8.34 0.19
CA LEU A 4 -1.06 -6.96 0.41
C LEU A 4 -1.05 -6.22 -0.94
N ASP A 5 -2.23 -5.93 -1.46
CA ASP A 5 -2.46 -5.18 -2.69
C ASP A 5 -2.74 -3.71 -2.35
N ILE A 6 -1.78 -2.84 -2.66
CA ILE A 6 -1.82 -1.41 -2.36
C ILE A 6 -2.09 -0.66 -3.65
N LYS A 7 -3.31 -0.16 -3.84
CA LYS A 7 -3.62 0.74 -4.95
C LYS A 7 -3.02 2.12 -4.69
N MET A 8 -2.35 2.72 -5.68
CA MET A 8 -1.81 4.07 -5.62
C MET A 8 -2.90 5.13 -5.74
N LEU A 9 -2.72 6.24 -5.03
CA LEU A 9 -3.52 7.44 -5.25
C LEU A 9 -3.26 8.01 -6.65
N SER A 10 -4.28 8.55 -7.30
CA SER A 10 -4.11 9.17 -8.62
C SER A 10 -3.09 10.32 -8.56
N GLY A 11 -2.10 10.30 -9.44
CA GLY A 11 -1.00 11.28 -9.47
C GLY A 11 0.15 10.98 -8.51
N PHE A 12 0.13 9.85 -7.82
CA PHE A 12 1.21 9.38 -6.94
C PHE A 12 1.89 8.13 -7.51
N VAL A 13 3.17 8.01 -7.23
CA VAL A 13 4.00 6.83 -7.49
C VAL A 13 4.72 6.42 -6.20
N PRO A 14 5.10 5.15 -6.04
CA PRO A 14 5.90 4.74 -4.89
C PRO A 14 7.34 5.31 -4.95
N ASP A 15 7.88 5.71 -3.80
CA ASP A 15 9.28 6.14 -3.68
C ASP A 15 10.21 4.93 -3.89
N PRO A 16 11.11 4.95 -4.88
CA PRO A 16 11.98 3.81 -5.20
C PRO A 16 12.83 3.32 -4.03
N GLN A 17 13.28 4.23 -3.16
CA GLN A 17 14.08 3.87 -2.00
C GLN A 17 13.25 3.15 -0.94
N SER A 18 12.04 3.66 -0.63
CA SER A 18 11.12 2.97 0.27
C SER A 18 10.66 1.61 -0.25
N LEU A 19 10.49 1.45 -1.57
CA LEU A 19 10.21 0.14 -2.19
C LEU A 19 11.35 -0.84 -1.98
N LYS A 20 12.60 -0.39 -2.12
CA LYS A 20 13.77 -1.22 -1.86
C LYS A 20 13.85 -1.65 -0.40
N GLU A 21 13.53 -0.74 0.54
CA GLU A 21 13.42 -1.05 1.96
C GLU A 21 12.31 -2.08 2.23
N LEU A 22 11.16 -1.93 1.59
CA LEU A 22 10.03 -2.85 1.71
C LEU A 22 10.37 -4.26 1.19
N LYS A 23 11.12 -4.36 0.07
CA LYS A 23 11.62 -5.64 -0.46
C LYS A 23 12.53 -6.40 0.49
N GLY A 24 13.21 -5.69 1.40
CA GLY A 24 14.05 -6.31 2.43
C GLY A 24 13.39 -6.40 3.80
N ALA A 25 12.09 -6.09 3.90
CA ALA A 25 11.39 -6.09 5.18
C ALA A 25 11.09 -7.50 5.68
N LEU A 26 10.90 -7.62 6.98
CA LEU A 26 10.61 -8.89 7.66
C LEU A 26 9.42 -9.62 7.00
N LEU A 27 9.59 -10.90 6.66
CA LEU A 27 8.58 -11.79 6.08
C LEU A 27 8.06 -11.38 4.68
N VAL A 28 8.65 -10.36 4.04
CA VAL A 28 8.35 -10.02 2.65
C VAL A 28 9.19 -10.89 1.72
N ASP A 29 8.54 -11.69 0.89
CA ASP A 29 9.21 -12.53 -0.12
C ASP A 29 9.45 -11.77 -1.42
N LEU A 30 8.47 -10.96 -1.82
CA LEU A 30 8.46 -10.28 -3.11
C LEU A 30 7.65 -8.98 -3.03
N VAL A 31 8.08 -7.99 -3.79
CA VAL A 31 7.30 -6.78 -4.07
C VAL A 31 7.27 -6.56 -5.58
N GLU A 32 6.07 -6.49 -6.15
CA GLU A 32 5.83 -6.24 -7.57
C GLU A 32 5.06 -4.92 -7.75
N GLU A 33 5.50 -4.12 -8.72
CA GLU A 33 4.75 -2.96 -9.18
C GLU A 33 3.97 -3.37 -10.43
N LYS A 34 2.63 -3.26 -10.38
CA LYS A 34 1.74 -3.66 -11.46
C LYS A 34 0.72 -2.56 -11.71
N LYS A 35 0.91 -1.82 -12.82
CA LYS A 35 0.10 -0.63 -13.15
C LYS A 35 0.12 0.38 -12.00
N ASP A 36 -1.05 0.71 -11.44
CA ASP A 36 -1.26 1.59 -10.30
C ASP A 36 -1.30 0.82 -8.96
N HIS A 37 -0.74 -0.39 -8.90
CA HIS A 37 -0.70 -1.21 -7.69
C HIS A 37 0.72 -1.60 -7.29
N VAL A 38 0.97 -1.65 -5.98
CA VAL A 38 2.13 -2.30 -5.37
C VAL A 38 1.64 -3.56 -4.66
N MET A 39 2.08 -4.71 -5.13
CA MET A 39 1.75 -6.03 -4.57
C MET A 39 2.89 -6.46 -3.66
N VAL A 40 2.60 -6.75 -2.39
CA VAL A 40 3.56 -7.26 -1.41
C VAL A 40 3.17 -8.68 -1.04
N TYR A 41 4.08 -9.62 -1.27
CA TYR A 41 3.92 -11.02 -0.93
C TYR A 41 4.57 -11.27 0.43
N ILE A 42 3.75 -11.65 1.41
CA ILE A 42 4.16 -11.88 2.80
C ILE A 42 4.06 -13.38 3.07
N TRP A 43 5.17 -14.01 3.46
CA TRP A 43 5.26 -15.46 3.64
C TRP A 43 4.19 -16.00 4.60
N GLU A 44 4.11 -15.39 5.78
CA GLU A 44 3.17 -15.73 6.85
C GLU A 44 2.80 -14.51 7.70
N LEU A 45 1.61 -14.55 8.30
CA LEU A 45 1.19 -13.62 9.33
C LEU A 45 1.09 -14.36 10.67
N PRO A 46 2.02 -14.13 11.62
CA PRO A 46 1.92 -14.70 12.95
C PRO A 46 0.69 -14.15 13.68
N LYS A 47 -0.03 -15.06 14.34
CA LYS A 47 -1.22 -14.70 15.11
C LYS A 47 -0.86 -13.76 16.27
N ASP A 48 -1.66 -12.70 16.45
CA ASP A 48 -1.56 -11.73 17.55
C ASP A 48 -0.22 -10.95 17.61
N ILE A 49 0.59 -11.00 16.54
CA ILE A 49 1.84 -10.22 16.43
C ILE A 49 1.68 -9.16 15.33
N PRO A 50 1.65 -7.87 15.67
CA PRO A 50 1.53 -6.82 14.66
C PRO A 50 2.84 -6.68 13.87
N ILE A 51 2.72 -6.66 12.54
CA ILE A 51 3.83 -6.36 11.63
C ILE A 51 3.57 -5.00 10.99
N ASN A 52 4.62 -4.16 10.93
CA ASN A 52 4.53 -2.82 10.39
C ASN A 52 5.46 -2.66 9.19
N TYR A 53 4.89 -2.30 8.05
CA TYR A 53 5.61 -1.96 6.83
C TYR A 53 5.45 -0.48 6.51
N LYS A 54 6.42 0.10 5.80
CA LYS A 54 6.40 1.50 5.38
C LYS A 54 6.65 1.58 3.88
N LEU A 55 5.75 2.28 3.19
CA LEU A 55 5.87 2.65 1.78
C LEU A 55 5.66 4.16 1.70
N ARG A 56 6.61 4.89 1.12
CA ARG A 56 6.47 6.33 0.87
C ARG A 56 5.94 6.52 -0.55
N LEU A 57 5.06 7.50 -0.73
CA LEU A 57 4.52 7.88 -2.03
C LEU A 57 5.02 9.27 -2.40
N ILE A 58 5.38 9.46 -3.67
CA ILE A 58 5.79 10.72 -4.27
C ILE A 58 4.64 11.20 -5.15
N GLN A 59 4.23 12.45 -4.99
CA GLN A 59 3.25 13.07 -5.90
C GLN A 59 3.97 13.56 -7.16
N GLU A 60 3.68 12.94 -8.30
CA GLU A 60 4.20 13.38 -9.61
C GLU A 60 3.25 14.35 -10.30
N LEU A 61 1.94 14.16 -10.12
CA LEU A 61 0.91 14.98 -10.74
C LEU A 61 -0.07 15.50 -9.67
N SER A 62 -0.35 16.80 -9.72
CA SER A 62 -1.39 17.40 -8.87
C SER A 62 -2.76 16.99 -9.37
N VAL A 63 -3.56 16.36 -8.51
CA VAL A 63 -4.92 15.91 -8.80
C VAL A 63 -5.87 16.57 -7.80
N GLN A 64 -6.89 17.28 -8.31
CA GLN A 64 -7.94 17.87 -7.49
C GLN A 64 -9.01 16.83 -7.15
N ASN A 65 -9.70 17.03 -6.02
CA ASN A 65 -10.77 16.15 -5.53
C ASN A 65 -10.31 14.68 -5.42
N LEU A 66 -9.12 14.49 -4.84
CA LEU A 66 -8.50 13.19 -4.70
C LEU A 66 -9.43 12.23 -3.93
N LYS A 67 -9.73 11.09 -4.54
CA LYS A 67 -10.51 10.03 -3.89
C LYS A 67 -9.59 9.14 -3.05
N PRO A 68 -10.10 8.51 -1.97
CA PRO A 68 -9.37 7.47 -1.28
C PRO A 68 -8.97 6.33 -2.22
N ALA A 69 -7.83 5.71 -1.94
CA ALA A 69 -7.39 4.48 -2.57
C ALA A 69 -7.53 3.30 -1.59
N VAL A 70 -7.71 2.11 -2.11
CA VAL A 70 -7.93 0.89 -1.33
C VAL A 70 -6.63 0.15 -1.11
N VAL A 71 -6.41 -0.31 0.12
CA VAL A 71 -5.44 -1.36 0.45
C VAL A 71 -6.22 -2.61 0.79
N LYS A 72 -5.87 -3.70 0.13
CA LYS A 72 -6.53 -4.99 0.30
C LYS A 72 -5.51 -6.02 0.77
N MET A 73 -5.89 -6.84 1.73
CA MET A 73 -5.08 -7.96 2.22
C MET A 73 -5.88 -9.25 2.07
N TYR A 74 -5.30 -10.28 1.48
CA TYR A 74 -6.00 -11.56 1.26
C TYR A 74 -5.05 -12.75 1.24
N ASP A 75 -5.57 -13.93 1.59
CA ASP A 75 -4.81 -15.17 1.47
C ASP A 75 -4.61 -15.55 0.00
N TYR A 76 -3.38 -15.95 -0.37
CA TYR A 76 -3.02 -16.29 -1.74
C TYR A 76 -3.80 -17.50 -2.29
N TYR A 77 -4.06 -18.51 -1.47
CA TYR A 77 -4.73 -19.75 -1.86
C TYR A 77 -6.24 -19.68 -1.63
N GLN A 78 -6.71 -18.79 -0.76
CA GLN A 78 -8.13 -18.54 -0.50
C GLN A 78 -8.47 -17.04 -0.53
N PRO A 79 -8.52 -16.39 -1.72
CA PRO A 79 -8.73 -14.94 -1.82
C PRO A 79 -10.08 -14.43 -1.30
N SER A 80 -11.04 -15.32 -1.01
CA SER A 80 -12.28 -14.95 -0.34
C SER A 80 -12.08 -14.62 1.14
N ASP A 81 -10.99 -15.07 1.75
CA ASP A 81 -10.53 -14.61 3.06
C ASP A 81 -9.72 -13.33 2.87
N GLN A 82 -10.35 -12.19 3.16
CA GLN A 82 -9.82 -10.89 2.82
C GLN A 82 -10.29 -9.82 3.80
N ALA A 83 -9.48 -8.76 3.91
CA ALA A 83 -9.83 -7.51 4.55
C ALA A 83 -9.41 -6.33 3.65
N GLU A 84 -10.12 -5.22 3.74
CA GLU A 84 -9.80 -4.01 3.00
C GLU A 84 -9.96 -2.77 3.88
N THR A 85 -9.18 -1.75 3.56
CA THR A 85 -9.29 -0.42 4.16
C THR A 85 -8.94 0.63 3.13
N GLU A 86 -9.38 1.86 3.37
CA GLU A 86 -9.10 3.00 2.52
C GLU A 86 -8.03 3.90 3.14
N TYR A 87 -7.23 4.54 2.29
CA TYR A 87 -6.33 5.61 2.69
C TYR A 87 -6.44 6.79 1.73
N ILE A 88 -6.23 7.98 2.26
CA ILE A 88 -6.29 9.23 1.50
C ILE A 88 -5.16 10.15 1.92
N HIS A 89 -4.63 10.93 0.99
CA HIS A 89 -3.70 12.00 1.32
C HIS A 89 -4.48 13.19 1.88
N THR A 90 -4.38 13.40 3.20
CA THR A 90 -4.97 14.58 3.86
C THR A 90 -4.11 15.80 3.59
N CYS A 91 -4.35 16.48 2.48
CA CYS A 91 -3.84 17.83 2.34
C CYS A 91 -4.68 18.73 3.26
N ALA A 92 -4.05 19.37 4.25
CA ALA A 92 -4.67 20.40 5.07
C ALA A 92 -4.99 21.64 4.21
N ALA A 93 -6.04 21.56 3.41
CA ALA A 93 -6.64 22.71 2.75
C ALA A 93 -7.77 23.23 3.64
N GLY A 94 -7.37 23.93 4.70
CA GLY A 94 -8.25 24.63 5.64
C GLY A 94 -7.71 26.02 5.98
N ASN A 95 -7.03 26.70 5.05
CA ASN A 95 -6.94 28.16 5.09
C ASN A 95 -8.21 28.71 4.45
N THR A 96 -9.19 29.10 5.25
CA THR A 96 -10.25 30.03 4.84
C THR A 96 -10.62 30.90 6.03
N THR A 97 -10.06 32.12 5.99
CA THR A 97 -10.49 33.41 6.59
C THR A 97 -10.85 33.47 8.06
#